data_AF-A0A6M3J629-F1
#
_entry.id   AF-A0A6M3J629-F1
#
_cell.length_a   1.000
_cell.length_b   1.000
_cell.length_c   1.000
_cell.angle_alpha   90.00
_cell.angle_beta   90.00
_cell.angle_gamma   90.00
#
_symmetry.space_group_name_H-M   'P 1'
#
loop_
_entity.id
_entity.type
_entity.pdbx_description
1 polymer ?
#
loop_
_entity_poly.entity_id
_entity_poly.type
_entity_poly.pdbx_seq_one_letter_code
_entity_poly.pdbx_strand_id
1 'polypeptide(L)' 'MADKCVWKYDEYDDTWNTSCNNTYQIIWGSPTENRMKFCPYCGGMLELVIDEGNRECNEDDDCRD' A
#
# COMPACT_ATOMS: atom_id res chain seq x y z
N MET A 1 -6.89 7.39 20.55
CA MET A 1 -5.87 6.95 19.56
C MET A 1 -6.29 5.59 19.01
N ALA A 2 -6.12 5.37 17.71
CA ALA A 2 -6.29 4.04 17.12
C ALA A 2 -5.04 3.21 17.40
N ASP A 3 -5.22 1.95 17.80
CA ASP A 3 -4.12 0.99 18.00
C ASP A 3 -3.36 0.71 16.69
N LYS A 4 -4.05 0.83 15.55
CA LYS A 4 -3.52 0.60 14.21
C LYS A 4 -3.77 1.80 13.29
N CYS A 5 -2.92 1.92 12.27
CA CYS A 5 -3.05 2.87 11.19
C CYS A 5 -2.82 2.18 9.85
N VAL A 6 -3.88 2.13 9.05
CA VAL A 6 -3.86 1.45 7.75
C VAL A 6 -3.21 2.37 6.72
N TRP A 7 -2.26 1.84 5.95
CA TRP A 7 -1.53 2.53 4.91
C TRP A 7 -1.84 1.86 3.57
N LYS A 8 -2.42 2.62 2.65
CA LYS A 8 -2.72 2.19 1.29
C LYS A 8 -1.83 2.96 0.32
N TYR A 9 -1.07 2.24 -0.50
CA TYR A 9 -0.28 2.85 -1.56
C TYR A 9 -1.21 3.38 -2.66
N ASP A 10 -0.95 4.60 -3.09
CA ASP A 10 -1.57 5.24 -4.24
C ASP A 10 -0.53 5.32 -5.36
N GLU A 11 -0.71 4.52 -6.39
CA GLU A 11 0.21 4.42 -7.53
C GLU A 11 0.18 5.66 -8.43
N TYR A 12 -0.90 6.45 -8.41
CA TYR A 12 -1.04 7.63 -9.26
C TYR A 12 -0.22 8.80 -8.73
N ASP A 13 -0.20 8.97 -7.41
CA ASP A 13 0.51 10.07 -6.72
C ASP A 13 1.87 9.62 -6.16
N ASP A 14 2.19 8.32 -6.20
CA ASP A 14 3.37 7.71 -5.56
C ASP A 14 3.44 8.00 -4.05
N THR A 15 2.28 7.95 -3.38
CA THR A 15 2.15 8.26 -1.95
C THR A 15 1.38 7.20 -1.17
N TRP A 16 1.49 7.24 0.16
CA TRP A 16 0.79 6.36 1.08
C TRP A 16 -0.32 7.13 1.78
N ASN A 17 -1.57 6.78 1.48
CA ASN A 17 -2.74 7.31 2.17
C ASN A 17 -2.98 6.55 3.48
N THR A 18 -3.06 7.29 4.58
CA THR A 18 -3.20 6.70 5.92
C THR A 18 -4.64 6.82 6.44
N SER A 19 -5.07 5.85 7.25
CA SER A 19 -6.40 5.89 7.90
C SER A 19 -6.57 7.02 8.92
N CYS A 20 -5.48 7.69 9.29
CA CYS A 20 -5.50 8.88 10.14
C CYS A 20 -5.59 10.18 9.35
N ASN A 21 -6.06 10.12 8.09
CA ASN A 21 -6.30 11.26 7.21
C ASN A 21 -5.04 12.10 6.92
N ASN A 22 -3.88 11.45 6.87
CA ASN A 22 -2.62 12.04 6.42
C ASN A 22 -2.08 11.26 5.22
N THR A 23 -1.24 11.92 4.41
CA THR A 23 -0.56 11.32 3.26
C THR A 23 0.94 11.32 3.52
N TYR A 24 1.60 10.20 3.30
CA TYR A 24 3.03 10.03 3.52
C TYR A 24 3.75 9.68 2.23
N GLN A 25 4.79 10.43 1.88
CA GLN A 25 5.64 10.13 0.74
C GLN A 25 6.93 9.48 1.21
N ILE A 26 7.30 8.36 0.60
CA ILE A 26 8.59 7.72 0.83
C ILE A 26 9.49 7.99 -0.36
N ILE A 27 10.54 8.77 -0.16
CA ILE A 27 11.46 9.19 -1.24
C ILE A 27 12.32 8.00 -1.71
N TRP A 28 12.63 7.06 -0.79
CA TRP A 28 13.50 5.92 -1.06
C TRP A 28 12.98 4.65 -0.41
N GLY A 29 12.63 3.66 -1.25
CA GLY A 29 12.13 2.35 -0.82
C GLY A 29 10.66 2.36 -0.37
N SER A 30 10.28 1.34 0.39
CA SER A 30 8.93 1.10 0.90
C SER A 30 8.87 1.23 2.44
N PRO A 31 7.67 1.24 3.05
CA PRO A 31 7.53 1.26 4.50
C PRO A 31 8.24 0.07 5.16
N THR A 32 8.21 -1.10 4.51
CA THR A 32 8.85 -2.33 4.98
C THR A 32 10.38 -2.23 4.93
N GLU A 33 10.96 -1.72 3.83
CA GLU A 33 12.41 -1.51 3.70
C GLU A 33 12.94 -0.51 4.71
N ASN A 34 12.18 0.55 4.98
CA ASN A 34 12.49 1.54 6.00
C ASN A 34 12.17 1.08 7.44
N ARG A 35 11.74 -0.18 7.62
CA ARG A 35 11.38 -0.78 8.91
C ARG A 35 10.37 0.06 9.70
N MET A 36 9.44 0.72 8.99
CA MET A 36 8.39 1.52 9.61
C MET A 36 7.38 0.60 10.30
N LYS A 37 7.24 0.75 11.62
CA LYS A 37 6.33 -0.07 12.45
C LYS A 37 5.13 0.72 12.97
N PHE A 38 5.22 2.04 12.98
CA PHE A 38 4.21 2.94 13.53
C PHE A 38 4.02 4.12 12.60
N CYS A 39 2.80 4.64 12.57
CA CYS A 39 2.47 5.86 11.85
C CYS A 39 3.08 7.09 12.56
N PRO A 40 3.87 7.94 11.88
CA PRO A 40 4.49 9.11 12.48
C PRO A 40 3.48 10.22 12.83
N TYR A 41 2.27 10.16 12.29
CA TYR A 41 1.22 11.15 12.56
C TYR A 41 0.39 10.81 13.80
N CYS A 42 -0.16 9.59 13.86
CA CYS A 42 -1.09 9.19 14.92
C CYS A 42 -0.49 8.25 15.98
N GLY A 43 0.71 7.71 15.73
CA GLY A 43 1.38 6.75 16.62
C GLY A 43 0.83 5.31 16.57
N GLY A 44 -0.22 5.03 15.79
CA GLY A 44 -0.79 3.70 15.65
C GLY A 44 0.15 2.73 14.92
N MET A 45 0.04 1.43 15.21
CA MET A 45 0.79 0.36 14.55
C MET A 45 0.47 0.33 13.05
N LEU A 46 1.50 0.27 12.21
CA LEU A 46 1.36 0.37 10.76
C LEU A 46 0.81 -0.95 10.18
N GLU A 47 -0.27 -0.86 9.40
CA GLU A 47 -0.90 -1.99 8.70
C GLU A 47 -0.95 -1.69 7.19
N LEU A 48 -0.17 -2.41 6.39
CA LEU A 48 -0.08 -2.20 4.94
C LEU A 48 -1.20 -2.93 4.21
N VAL A 49 -1.90 -2.23 3.32
CA VAL A 49 -2.80 -2.86 2.33
C VAL A 49 -2.00 -3.06 1.05
N ILE A 50 -1.60 -4.31 0.82
CA ILE A 50 -0.99 -4.72 -0.45
C ILE A 50 -2.15 -5.13 -1.34
N ASP A 51 -2.43 -4.34 -2.39
CA ASP A 51 -3.37 -4.77 -3.42
C ASP A 51 -2.65 -5.83 -4.27
N GLU A 52 -2.81 -7.10 -3.89
CA GLU A 52 -2.30 -8.23 -4.67
C GLU A 52 -3.11 -8.34 -5.95
N GLY A 53 -2.70 -7.53 -6.94
CA GLY A 53 -3.23 -7.50 -8.29
C GLY A 53 -3.47 -8.91 -8.80
N ASN A 54 -4.76 -9.18 -8.99
CA ASN A 54 -5.37 -10.36 -9.56
C ASN A 54 -4.53 -10.96 -10.71
N ARG A 55 -3.92 -12.11 -10.47
CA ARG A 55 -3.26 -12.91 -11.52
C ARG A 55 -4.32 -13.76 -12.21
N GLU A 56 -5.20 -13.13 -12.99
CA GLU A 56 -5.97 -13.88 -13.98
C GLU A 56 -5.06 -14.05 -15.19
N CYS A 57 -4.65 -15.30 -15.39
CA CYS A 57 -4.19 -15.79 -16.68
C CYS A 57 -5.18 -15.31 -17.74
N ASN A 58 -4.66 -14.51 -18.68
CA ASN A 58 -5.40 -14.14 -19.88
C ASN A 58 -5.76 -15.44 -20.60
N GLU A 59 -6.94 -15.48 -21.19
CA GLU A 59 -7.33 -16.50 -22.15
C GLU A 59 -6.36 -16.42 -23.34
N ASP A 60 -5.20 -17.08 -23.24
CA ASP A 60 -4.53 -17.79 -24.32
C ASP A 60 -5.48 -18.83 -24.97
N ASP A 61 -6.74 -18.45 -25.17
CA ASP A 61 -7.67 -19.05 -26.12
C ASP A 61 -7.21 -18.55 -27.50
N ASP A 62 -6.21 -19.26 -28.02
CA ASP A 62 -5.97 -19.39 -29.45
C ASP A 62 -7.27 -19.89 -30.10
N CYS A 63 -8.24 -19.02 -30.32
CA CYS A 63 -9.33 -19.25 -31.26
C CYS A 63 -8.79 -19.01 -32.68
N ARG A 64 -7.91 -19.91 -33.13
CA ARG A 64 -7.69 -20.18 -34.55
C ARG A 64 -8.63 -21.31 -34.98
N ASP A 65 -9.71 -20.95 -35.67
CA ASP A 65 -10.18 -21.56 -36.92
C ASP A 65 -11.13 -20.59 -37.64
#